data_AF-B3EBW9-F1
#
_entry.id   AF-B3EBW9-F1
#
_cell.length_a   1.000
_cell.length_b   1.000
_cell.length_c   1.000
_cell.angle_alpha   90.00
_cell.angle_beta   90.00
_cell.angle_gamma   90.00
#
_symmetry.space_group_name_H-M   'P 1'
#
loop_
_entity.id
_entity.type
_entity.pdbx_description
1 polymer ?
#
loop_
_entity_poly.entity_id
_entity_poly.type
_entity_poly.pdbx_seq_one_letter_code
_entity_poly.pdbx_strand_id
1 'polypeptide(L)'
;MLVPGTVKFFEPFKTFFTTQIDRSGLPFSTLTFWSGQLGEITVGLTLLAFLFLWEKITPSWAKKIFYGGNLAVTVIMLVALYVHLHPAVPAEVLPFEKKAPLLTVFTLLMVFLNVYLYRNAGRTILRGKEVLGKI
;
A
#
# COMPACT_ATOMS: atom_id res chain seq x y z
N MET A 1 -1.53 -1.58 -5.47
CA MET A 1 -1.64 -2.84 -4.71
C MET A 1 -2.31 -3.94 -5.52
N LEU A 2 -3.48 -3.70 -6.15
CA LEU A 2 -4.18 -4.75 -6.90
C LEU A 2 -3.32 -5.41 -8.00
N VAL A 3 -2.85 -4.62 -8.97
CA VAL A 3 -2.03 -5.13 -10.10
C VAL A 3 -0.78 -5.90 -9.65
N PRO A 4 0.12 -5.35 -8.78
CA PRO A 4 1.29 -6.11 -8.35
C PRO A 4 0.93 -7.39 -7.59
N GLY A 5 -0.20 -7.43 -6.88
CA GLY A 5 -0.67 -8.64 -6.20
C GLY A 5 -1.18 -9.71 -7.17
N THR A 6 -1.88 -9.31 -8.24
CA THR A 6 -2.45 -10.26 -9.20
C THR A 6 -1.42 -10.84 -10.15
N VAL A 7 -0.43 -10.05 -10.60
CA VAL A 7 0.57 -10.55 -11.56
C VAL A 7 1.47 -11.64 -10.97
N LYS A 8 1.65 -11.67 -9.65
CA LYS A 8 2.45 -12.66 -8.91
C LYS A 8 1.93 -14.11 -8.99
N PHE A 9 0.72 -14.32 -9.53
CA PHE A 9 0.19 -15.65 -9.83
C PHE A 9 0.71 -16.23 -11.16
N PHE A 10 1.34 -15.41 -12.00
CA PHE A 10 1.75 -15.76 -13.36
C PHE A 10 3.27 -15.62 -13.52
N GLU A 11 3.86 -16.39 -14.44
CA GLU A 11 5.27 -16.25 -14.79
C GLU A 11 5.52 -14.99 -15.63
N PRO A 12 6.71 -14.35 -15.52
CA PRO A 12 7.83 -14.69 -14.64
C PRO A 12 7.70 -14.14 -13.20
N PHE A 13 6.65 -13.36 -12.92
CA PHE A 13 6.48 -12.63 -11.65
C PHE A 13 6.32 -13.54 -10.43
N LYS A 14 5.71 -14.71 -10.61
CA LYS A 14 5.65 -15.75 -9.59
C LYS A 14 7.05 -16.17 -9.15
N THR A 15 7.91 -16.53 -10.10
CA THR A 15 9.31 -16.90 -9.83
C THR A 15 10.12 -15.75 -9.23
N PHE A 16 9.88 -14.52 -9.69
CA PHE A 16 10.54 -13.35 -9.10
C PHE A 16 10.16 -13.18 -7.64
N PHE A 17 8.87 -13.30 -7.33
CA PHE A 17 8.36 -13.12 -5.97
C PHE A 17 8.78 -14.26 -5.02
N THR A 18 8.80 -15.52 -5.48
CA THR A 18 9.35 -16.62 -4.67
C THR A 18 10.83 -16.40 -4.38
N THR A 19 11.62 -16.02 -5.40
CA THR A 19 13.05 -15.72 -5.22
C THR A 19 13.27 -14.59 -4.23
N GLN A 20 12.47 -13.53 -4.29
CA GLN A 20 12.51 -12.42 -3.32
C GLN A 20 12.27 -12.91 -1.89
N ILE A 21 11.28 -13.77 -1.66
CA ILE A 21 10.96 -14.30 -0.33
C ILE A 21 12.07 -15.21 0.18
N ASP A 22 12.51 -16.17 -0.63
CA ASP A 22 13.53 -17.15 -0.24
C ASP A 22 14.88 -16.48 0.05
N ARG A 23 15.23 -15.42 -0.68
CA ARG A 23 16.51 -14.72 -0.54
C ARG A 23 16.49 -13.57 0.46
N SER A 24 15.31 -13.09 0.88
CA SER A 24 15.19 -11.98 1.84
C SER A 24 15.26 -12.41 3.30
N GLY A 25 15.25 -13.73 3.57
CA GLY A 25 15.31 -14.25 4.94
C GLY A 25 14.04 -13.97 5.75
N LEU A 26 12.92 -13.66 5.10
CA LEU A 26 11.64 -13.46 5.80
C LEU A 26 11.21 -14.77 6.48
N PRO A 27 10.72 -14.70 7.74
CA PRO A 27 10.24 -15.88 8.43
C PRO A 27 8.97 -16.43 7.75
N PHE A 28 8.73 -17.74 7.91
CA PHE A 28 7.52 -18.40 7.42
C PHE A 28 7.28 -18.17 5.90
N SER A 29 8.21 -18.59 5.05
CA SER A 29 8.21 -18.30 3.60
C SER A 29 6.85 -18.59 2.92
N THR A 30 6.21 -19.72 3.21
CA THR A 30 4.89 -20.06 2.67
C THR A 30 3.82 -19.06 3.09
N LEU A 31 3.79 -18.69 4.37
CA LEU A 31 2.82 -17.71 4.87
C LEU A 31 3.08 -16.34 4.25
N THR A 32 4.34 -15.92 4.17
CA THR A 32 4.78 -14.67 3.56
C THR A 32 4.39 -14.58 2.08
N PHE A 33 4.52 -15.68 1.33
CA PHE A 33 4.12 -15.76 -0.07
C PHE A 33 2.62 -15.47 -0.24
N TRP A 34 1.79 -16.18 0.52
CA TRP A 34 0.34 -16.00 0.46
C TRP A 34 -0.10 -14.65 1.01
N SER A 35 0.45 -14.21 2.15
CA SER A 35 0.09 -12.94 2.77
C SER A 35 0.47 -11.75 1.89
N GLY A 36 1.60 -11.83 1.17
CA GLY A 36 2.04 -10.77 0.27
C GLY A 36 1.09 -10.58 -0.92
N GLN A 37 0.75 -11.66 -1.63
CA GLN A 37 -0.17 -11.61 -2.76
C GLN A 37 -1.59 -11.25 -2.35
N LEU A 38 -2.15 -11.99 -1.40
CA LEU A 38 -3.53 -11.79 -0.96
C LEU A 38 -3.69 -10.45 -0.26
N GLY A 39 -2.72 -10.02 0.56
CA GLY A 39 -2.74 -8.72 1.20
C GLY A 39 -2.76 -7.56 0.21
N GLU A 40 -1.92 -7.60 -0.83
CA GLU A 40 -1.91 -6.61 -1.90
C GLU A 40 -3.25 -6.55 -2.66
N ILE A 41 -3.84 -7.71 -2.95
CA ILE A 41 -5.13 -7.81 -3.64
C ILE A 41 -6.25 -7.27 -2.74
N THR A 42 -6.35 -7.74 -1.50
CA THR A 42 -7.38 -7.32 -0.54
C THR A 42 -7.34 -5.82 -0.31
N VAL A 43 -6.17 -5.25 -0.06
CA VAL A 43 -6.00 -3.80 0.11
C VAL A 43 -6.36 -3.06 -1.18
N GLY A 44 -5.93 -3.56 -2.34
CA GLY A 44 -6.25 -2.99 -3.64
C GLY A 44 -7.75 -2.94 -3.92
N LEU A 45 -8.46 -4.06 -3.74
CA LEU A 45 -9.90 -4.16 -3.91
C LEU A 45 -10.65 -3.29 -2.89
N THR A 46 -10.22 -3.27 -1.63
CA THR A 46 -10.85 -2.45 -0.58
C THR A 46 -10.77 -0.97 -0.92
N LEU A 47 -9.58 -0.49 -1.32
CA LEU A 47 -9.39 0.91 -1.69
C LEU A 47 -10.11 1.27 -3.00
N LEU A 48 -10.17 0.35 -3.97
CA LEU A 48 -10.90 0.57 -5.22
C LEU A 48 -12.42 0.62 -4.99
N ALA A 49 -12.95 -0.31 -4.18
CA ALA A 49 -14.35 -0.28 -3.78
C ALA A 49 -14.67 0.99 -2.98
N PHE A 50 -13.76 1.42 -2.09
CA PHE A 50 -13.91 2.67 -1.37
C PHE A 50 -13.99 3.88 -2.31
N LEU A 51 -13.18 3.93 -3.37
CA LEU A 51 -13.23 5.00 -4.36
C LEU A 51 -14.61 5.14 -5.04
N PHE A 52 -15.25 4.01 -5.39
CA PHE A 52 -16.55 4.03 -6.11
C PHE A 52 -17.77 4.05 -5.20
N LEU A 53 -17.65 3.56 -3.96
CA LEU A 53 -18.78 3.37 -3.04
C LEU A 53 -18.73 4.31 -1.83
N TRP A 54 -17.85 5.33 -1.85
CA TRP A 54 -17.63 6.20 -0.69
C TRP A 54 -18.91 6.87 -0.17
N GLU A 55 -19.82 7.28 -1.05
CA GLU A 55 -21.09 7.93 -0.69
C GLU A 55 -22.05 6.99 0.06
N LYS A 56 -21.92 5.68 -0.17
CA LYS A 56 -22.77 4.65 0.46
C LYS A 56 -22.25 4.23 1.84
N ILE A 57 -21.10 4.75 2.26
CA ILE A 57 -20.41 4.33 3.49
C ILE A 57 -20.57 5.41 4.55
N THR A 58 -20.93 4.99 5.77
CA THR A 58 -21.02 5.93 6.89
C THR A 58 -19.68 6.65 7.14
N PRO A 59 -19.66 7.91 7.60
CA PRO A 59 -18.43 8.66 7.82
C PRO A 59 -17.42 7.97 8.76
N SER A 60 -17.92 7.21 9.75
CA SER A 60 -17.07 6.43 10.67
C SER A 60 -16.32 5.31 9.95
N TRP A 61 -17.02 4.52 9.13
CA TRP A 61 -16.40 3.47 8.33
C TRP A 61 -15.49 4.03 7.24
N ALA A 62 -15.88 5.12 6.58
CA ALA A 62 -15.03 5.77 5.58
C ALA A 62 -13.68 6.20 6.17
N LYS A 63 -13.69 6.76 7.39
CA LYS A 63 -12.46 7.12 8.12
C LYS A 63 -11.61 5.88 8.45
N LYS A 64 -12.22 4.80 8.94
CA LYS A 64 -11.51 3.54 9.25
C LYS A 64 -10.90 2.91 8.01
N ILE A 65 -11.64 2.84 6.91
CA ILE A 65 -11.16 2.30 5.63
C ILE A 65 -10.01 3.16 5.08
N PHE A 66 -10.14 4.49 5.15
CA PHE A 66 -9.09 5.40 4.72
C PHE A 66 -7.79 5.19 5.51
N TYR A 67 -7.83 5.29 6.86
CA TYR A 67 -6.62 5.14 7.67
C TYR A 67 -6.09 3.70 7.66
N GLY A 68 -6.96 2.71 7.74
CA GLY A 68 -6.60 1.29 7.69
C GLY A 68 -5.97 0.90 6.36
N GLY A 69 -6.52 1.38 5.25
CA GLY A 69 -5.97 1.15 3.91
C GLY A 69 -4.60 1.82 3.73
N ASN A 70 -4.45 3.09 4.14
CA ASN A 70 -3.14 3.76 4.09
C ASN A 70 -2.10 3.08 5.00
N LEU A 71 -2.50 2.61 6.18
CA LEU A 71 -1.62 1.85 7.09
C LEU A 71 -1.21 0.52 6.45
N ALA A 72 -2.15 -0.22 5.88
CA ALA A 72 -1.86 -1.49 5.22
C ALA A 72 -0.90 -1.31 4.03
N VAL A 73 -1.12 -0.28 3.19
CA VAL A 73 -0.17 0.07 2.13
C VAL A 73 1.21 0.40 2.70
N THR A 74 1.28 1.17 3.79
CA THR A 74 2.56 1.51 4.44
C THR A 74 3.31 0.25 4.86
N VAL A 75 2.64 -0.69 5.55
CA VAL A 75 3.27 -1.95 5.98
C VAL A 75 3.76 -2.77 4.79
N ILE A 76 2.94 -2.92 3.74
CA ILE A 76 3.33 -3.65 2.52
C ILE A 76 4.57 -2.99 1.89
N MET A 77 4.60 -1.66 1.79
CA MET A 77 5.73 -0.94 1.22
C MET A 77 6.99 -1.02 2.09
N LEU A 78 6.87 -1.06 3.42
CA LEU A 78 8.03 -1.26 4.31
C LEU A 78 8.64 -2.64 4.13
N VAL A 79 7.82 -3.69 4.00
CA VAL A 79 8.30 -5.05 3.68
C VAL A 79 8.95 -5.07 2.31
N ALA A 80 8.32 -4.45 1.30
CA ALA A 80 8.91 -4.36 -0.03
C ALA A 80 10.24 -3.59 -0.03
N LEU A 81 10.37 -2.54 0.79
CA LEU A 81 11.61 -1.78 0.94
C LEU A 81 12.71 -2.63 1.55
N TYR A 82 12.39 -3.39 2.60
CA TYR A 82 13.32 -4.35 3.21
C TYR A 82 13.82 -5.36 2.17
N VAL A 83 12.92 -5.98 1.40
CA VAL A 83 13.26 -6.96 0.36
C VAL A 83 14.17 -6.36 -0.72
N HIS A 84 13.87 -5.16 -1.23
CA HIS A 84 14.71 -4.49 -2.24
C HIS A 84 16.13 -4.20 -1.74
N LEU A 85 16.26 -3.81 -0.48
CA LEU A 85 17.55 -3.44 0.11
C LEU A 85 18.34 -4.66 0.61
N HIS A 86 17.71 -5.84 0.67
CA HIS A 86 18.38 -7.04 1.15
C HIS A 86 19.51 -7.48 0.21
N PRO A 87 20.75 -7.69 0.69
CA PRO A 87 21.91 -7.92 -0.17
C PRO A 87 21.79 -9.18 -1.00
N ALA A 88 21.19 -10.24 -0.44
CA ALA A 88 21.04 -11.54 -1.09
C ALA A 88 19.90 -11.58 -2.14
N VAL A 89 19.08 -10.53 -2.25
CA VAL A 89 18.04 -10.45 -3.28
C VAL A 89 18.67 -9.90 -4.58
N PRO A 90 18.62 -10.66 -5.69
CA PRO A 90 19.14 -10.25 -6.99
C PRO A 90 18.37 -9.06 -7.57
N ALA A 91 19.01 -8.24 -8.42
CA ALA A 91 18.34 -7.10 -9.05
C ALA A 91 17.33 -7.55 -10.11
N GLU A 92 17.62 -8.67 -10.78
CA GLU A 92 16.89 -9.25 -11.91
C GLU A 92 15.46 -9.67 -11.56
N VAL A 93 15.20 -9.93 -10.27
CA VAL A 93 13.86 -10.28 -9.78
C VAL A 93 13.10 -9.08 -9.23
N LEU A 94 13.69 -7.88 -9.25
CA LEU A 94 13.08 -6.65 -8.76
C LEU A 94 12.37 -5.89 -9.89
N PRO A 95 11.38 -5.04 -9.57
CA PRO A 95 10.79 -4.15 -10.54
C PRO A 95 11.85 -3.34 -11.31
N PHE A 96 11.76 -3.37 -12.64
CA PHE A 96 12.69 -2.71 -13.55
C PHE A 96 14.16 -3.16 -13.43
N GLU A 97 14.40 -4.34 -12.84
CA GLU A 97 15.73 -4.92 -12.67
C GLU A 97 16.72 -4.00 -11.92
N LYS A 98 16.19 -3.12 -11.06
CA LYS A 98 16.96 -2.13 -10.30
C LYS A 98 16.81 -2.37 -8.80
N LYS A 99 17.94 -2.34 -8.08
CA LYS A 99 17.93 -2.39 -6.61
C LYS A 99 17.31 -1.15 -5.95
N ALA A 100 17.40 0.00 -6.61
CA ALA A 100 16.84 1.25 -6.08
C ALA A 100 15.30 1.14 -6.00
N PRO A 101 14.69 1.20 -4.80
CA PRO A 101 13.27 0.94 -4.59
C PRO A 101 12.40 2.17 -4.89
N LEU A 102 12.57 2.77 -6.08
CA LEU A 102 11.97 4.05 -6.45
C LEU A 102 10.45 4.03 -6.35
N LEU A 103 9.79 2.99 -6.88
CA LEU A 103 8.33 2.84 -6.81
C LEU A 103 7.85 2.71 -5.36
N THR A 104 8.59 1.98 -4.53
CA THR A 104 8.23 1.76 -3.12
C THR A 104 8.31 3.07 -2.34
N VAL A 105 9.41 3.82 -2.49
CA VAL A 105 9.58 5.13 -1.85
C VAL A 105 8.55 6.12 -2.35
N PHE A 106 8.32 6.19 -3.67
CA PHE A 106 7.29 7.05 -4.25
C PHE A 106 5.89 6.74 -3.69
N THR A 107 5.54 5.45 -3.59
CA THR A 107 4.24 5.04 -3.04
C THR A 107 4.10 5.42 -1.56
N LEU A 108 5.15 5.27 -0.76
CA LEU A 108 5.16 5.74 0.64
C LEU A 108 4.93 7.25 0.73
N LEU A 109 5.62 8.04 -0.11
CA LEU A 109 5.41 9.48 -0.17
C LEU A 109 3.96 9.84 -0.52
N MET A 110 3.36 9.13 -1.48
CA MET A 110 1.96 9.33 -1.85
C MET A 110 1.00 8.99 -0.72
N VAL A 111 1.26 7.94 0.07
CA VAL A 111 0.48 7.61 1.27
C VAL A 111 0.56 8.73 2.30
N PHE A 112 1.76 9.21 2.60
CA PHE A 112 1.93 10.31 3.56
C PHE A 112 1.26 11.59 3.10
N LEU A 113 1.39 11.92 1.81
CA LEU A 113 0.72 13.07 1.21
C LEU A 113 -0.80 12.92 1.30
N ASN A 114 -1.35 11.74 0.98
CA ASN A 114 -2.77 11.46 1.05
C ASN A 114 -3.33 11.66 2.47
N VAL A 115 -2.64 11.11 3.48
CA VAL A 115 -3.00 11.28 4.89
C VAL A 115 -2.90 12.74 5.32
N TYR A 116 -1.85 13.46 4.91
CA TYR A 116 -1.68 14.87 5.19
C TYR A 116 -2.83 15.72 4.62
N LEU A 117 -3.17 15.51 3.34
CA LEU A 117 -4.25 16.22 2.67
C LEU A 117 -5.60 15.93 3.33
N TYR A 118 -5.89 14.68 3.69
CA TYR A 118 -7.14 14.31 4.37
C TYR A 118 -7.28 15.00 5.74
N ARG A 119 -6.19 15.04 6.53
CA ARG A 119 -6.17 15.74 7.82
C ARG A 119 -6.33 17.25 7.67
N ASN A 120 -5.81 17.84 6.61
CA ASN A 120 -5.87 19.28 6.38
C ASN A 120 -7.22 19.71 5.79
N ALA A 121 -7.81 18.92 4.89
CA ALA A 121 -9.16 19.17 4.38
C ALA A 121 -10.20 19.22 5.50
N GLY A 122 -10.11 18.29 6.46
CA GLY A 122 -10.97 18.31 7.65
C GLY A 122 -10.80 19.57 8.51
N ARG A 123 -9.57 20.08 8.65
CA ARG A 123 -9.28 21.32 9.39
C ARG A 123 -9.88 22.55 8.71
N THR A 124 -9.81 22.63 7.37
CA THR A 124 -10.38 23.75 6.60
C THR A 124 -11.89 23.82 6.73
N ILE A 125 -12.59 22.67 6.68
CA ILE A 125 -14.06 22.61 6.82
C ILE A 125 -14.52 23.06 8.21
N LEU A 126 -13.84 22.63 9.27
CA LEU A 126 -14.18 23.02 10.64
C LEU A 126 -13.98 24.52 10.87
N ARG A 127 -12.86 25.07 10.36
CA ARG A 127 -12.58 26.52 10.44
C ARG A 127 -13.62 27.35 9.69
N GLY A 128 -14.11 26.88 8.54
CA GLY A 128 -15.17 27.54 7.78
C GLY A 128 -16.51 27.57 8.53
N LYS A 129 -16.88 26.49 9.22
CA LYS A 129 -18.10 26.43 10.05
C LYS A 129 -18.04 27.35 11.27
N GLU A 130 -16.88 27.47 11.93
CA GLU A 130 -16.69 28.42 13.04
C GLU A 130 -16.82 29.88 12.59
N VAL A 131 -16.35 30.22 11.39
CA VAL A 131 -16.47 31.58 10.85
C VAL A 131 -17.92 31.90 10.46
N LEU A 132 -18.63 30.97 9.81
CA LEU A 132 -20.04 31.18 9.45
C LEU A 132 -20.98 31.21 10.66
N GLY A 133 -20.68 30.49 11.74
CA GLY A 133 -21.49 30.51 12.97
C GLY A 133 -21.31 31.78 13.81
N LYS A 134 -20.41 32.69 13.41
CA LYS A 134 -20.15 33.98 14.08
C LYS A 134 -20.66 35.20 13.30
N ILE A 135 -21.28 34.99 12.14
CA ILE A 135 -21.95 36.02 11.32
C ILE A 135 -23.46 35.84 11.49
#